data_AF-A0A1F5GV69-F1
#
_entry.id   AF-A0A1F5GV69-F1
#
_cell.length_a   1.000
_cell.length_b   1.000
_cell.length_c   1.000
_cell.angle_alpha   90.00
_cell.angle_beta   90.00
_cell.angle_gamma   90.00
#
_symmetry.space_group_name_H-M   'P 1'
#
loop_
_entity.id
_entity.type
_entity.pdbx_description
1 polymer ?
#
loop_
_entity_poly.entity_id
_entity_poly.type
_entity_poly.pdbx_seq_one_letter_code
_entity_poly.pdbx_strand_id
1 'polypeptide(L)'
;MPLVTFLIFDLRHGFLIANKLKIFSSQKSFSLHKLFNTTLIYVDVLMDSISINTKLNIFILLMIILGFIYLVRNKKNILIFSLILLLIPLIALWFYSGHISEYYFLPIVPIFLIITSFLGFYIFQKNAAFFLLLVLVIGLFNFTKLKNSFINHLPLSYKEEVINMIIADSNNNDFNVYYQMPSGIDKGYRYIFKWKKRIPKDGSNLLYILEYNSPDKFEPVNYYKTFIAKDIKIQSIGPLYLIAVKL
;
A
#
# COMPACT_ATOMS: atom_id res chain seq x y z
N MET A 1 -13.24 -6.02 -28.33
CA MET A 1 -14.41 -5.81 -27.45
C MET A 1 -14.21 -4.84 -26.27
N PRO A 2 -13.06 -4.75 -25.56
CA PRO A 2 -12.98 -3.90 -24.36
C PRO A 2 -13.18 -2.40 -24.64
N LEU A 3 -12.75 -1.90 -25.79
CA LEU A 3 -12.95 -0.50 -26.19
C LEU A 3 -14.44 -0.11 -26.31
N VAL A 4 -15.27 -1.02 -26.83
CA VAL A 4 -16.72 -0.78 -26.98
C VAL A 4 -17.38 -0.73 -25.61
N THR A 5 -16.98 -1.59 -24.67
CA THR A 5 -17.48 -1.57 -23.29
C THR A 5 -17.15 -0.25 -22.59
N PHE A 6 -15.93 0.27 -22.75
CA PHE A 6 -15.55 1.57 -22.20
C PHE A 6 -16.38 2.71 -22.79
N LEU A 7 -16.60 2.69 -24.10
CA LEU A 7 -17.40 3.70 -24.80
C LEU A 7 -18.86 3.68 -24.32
N ILE A 8 -19.47 2.50 -24.22
CA ILE A 8 -20.83 2.33 -23.69
C ILE A 8 -20.91 2.79 -22.23
N PHE A 9 -19.94 2.40 -21.39
CA PHE A 9 -19.89 2.84 -20.00
C PHE A 9 -19.84 4.36 -19.91
N ASP A 10 -18.94 5.00 -20.65
CA ASP A 10 -18.75 6.45 -20.56
C ASP A 10 -19.99 7.20 -21.05
N LEU A 11 -20.60 6.74 -22.15
CA LEU A 11 -21.87 7.28 -22.65
C LEU A 11 -23.00 7.18 -21.61
N ARG A 12 -23.16 6.02 -20.96
CA ARG A 12 -24.21 5.80 -19.95
C ARG A 12 -24.03 6.63 -18.67
N HIS A 13 -22.81 7.08 -18.40
CA HIS A 13 -22.48 7.85 -17.20
C HIS A 13 -22.19 9.32 -17.52
N GLY A 14 -22.68 9.84 -18.65
CA GLY A 14 -22.56 11.25 -18.98
C GLY A 14 -21.11 11.70 -19.21
N PHE A 15 -20.31 10.86 -19.87
CA PHE A 15 -18.90 11.12 -20.20
C PHE A 15 -18.03 11.32 -18.96
N LEU A 16 -18.28 10.58 -17.87
CA LEU A 16 -17.53 10.66 -16.63
C LEU A 16 -16.02 10.53 -16.85
N ILE A 17 -15.57 9.50 -17.58
CA ILE A 17 -14.16 9.20 -17.87
C ILE A 17 -13.59 10.30 -18.76
N ALA A 18 -14.24 10.66 -19.87
CA ALA A 18 -13.76 11.72 -20.74
C ALA A 18 -13.65 13.08 -20.02
N ASN A 19 -14.61 13.42 -19.16
CA ASN A 19 -14.56 14.63 -18.34
C ASN A 19 -13.40 14.59 -17.33
N LYS A 20 -13.17 13.44 -16.67
CA LYS A 20 -12.02 13.27 -15.77
C LYS A 20 -10.69 13.33 -16.52
N LEU A 21 -10.60 12.76 -17.71
CA LEU A 21 -9.42 12.85 -18.59
C LEU A 21 -9.18 14.29 -19.05
N LYS A 22 -10.25 15.03 -19.39
CA LYS A 22 -10.16 16.45 -19.72
C LYS A 22 -9.62 17.25 -18.54
N ILE A 23 -10.20 17.07 -17.34
CA ILE A 23 -9.72 17.69 -16.11
C ILE A 23 -8.25 17.33 -15.87
N PHE A 24 -7.90 16.04 -15.95
CA PHE A 24 -6.53 15.54 -15.83
C PHE A 24 -5.57 16.24 -16.79
N SER A 25 -5.94 16.38 -18.08
CA SER A 25 -5.11 17.04 -19.10
C SER A 25 -4.96 18.55 -18.90
N SER A 26 -5.96 19.20 -18.28
CA SER A 26 -5.96 20.64 -18.02
C SER A 26 -5.15 21.04 -16.79
N GLN A 27 -4.96 20.12 -15.83
CA GLN A 27 -4.25 20.36 -14.59
C GLN A 27 -2.74 20.13 -14.77
N LYS A 28 -2.05 21.09 -15.39
CA LYS A 28 -0.59 21.06 -15.53
C LYS A 28 0.07 21.53 -14.23
N SER A 29 0.64 20.60 -13.47
CA SER A 29 1.52 20.93 -12.34
C SER A 29 2.81 20.10 -12.45
N PHE A 30 3.68 20.45 -13.39
CA PHE A 30 5.01 19.85 -13.42
C PHE A 30 5.88 20.50 -12.35
N SER A 31 6.42 19.71 -11.43
CA SER A 31 7.43 20.18 -10.48
C SER A 31 8.52 19.11 -10.31
N LEU A 32 9.77 19.55 -10.14
CA LEU A 32 10.90 18.65 -9.94
C LEU A 32 10.72 17.78 -8.70
N HIS A 33 10.20 18.36 -7.62
CA HIS A 33 9.89 17.62 -6.39
C HIS A 33 8.88 16.50 -6.64
N LYS A 34 7.85 16.77 -7.44
CA LYS A 34 6.84 15.78 -7.80
C LYS A 34 7.41 14.68 -8.69
N LEU A 35 8.21 15.03 -9.68
CA LEU A 35 8.91 14.05 -10.52
C LEU A 35 9.73 13.10 -9.65
N PHE A 36 10.48 13.65 -8.70
CA PHE A 36 11.28 12.87 -7.76
C PHE A 36 10.41 11.95 -6.89
N ASN A 37 9.40 12.48 -6.22
CA ASN A 37 8.50 11.69 -5.37
C ASN A 37 7.77 10.60 -6.16
N THR A 38 7.27 10.91 -7.36
CA THR A 38 6.60 9.93 -8.23
C THR A 38 7.54 8.80 -8.63
N THR A 39 8.79 9.15 -8.95
CA THR A 39 9.82 8.17 -9.31
C THR A 39 10.21 7.31 -8.11
N LEU A 40 10.29 7.87 -6.91
CA LEU A 40 10.51 7.10 -5.69
C LEU A 40 9.37 6.10 -5.44
N ILE A 41 8.11 6.55 -5.46
CA ILE A 41 6.94 5.67 -5.28
C ILE A 41 6.94 4.55 -6.33
N TYR A 42 7.24 4.88 -7.58
CA TYR A 42 7.33 3.91 -8.67
C TYR A 42 8.42 2.87 -8.43
N VAL A 43 9.62 3.30 -8.02
CA VAL A 43 10.72 2.39 -7.68
C VAL A 43 10.34 1.53 -6.48
N ASP A 44 9.72 2.11 -5.45
CA ASP A 44 9.28 1.38 -4.26
C ASP A 44 8.26 0.29 -4.61
N VAL A 45 7.26 0.57 -5.45
CA VAL A 45 6.30 -0.44 -5.93
C VAL A 45 7.00 -1.58 -6.67
N LEU A 46 7.93 -1.26 -7.57
CA LEU A 46 8.70 -2.28 -8.30
C LEU A 46 9.56 -3.11 -7.35
N MET A 47 10.24 -2.48 -6.40
CA MET A 47 11.15 -3.16 -5.48
C MET A 47 10.39 -3.97 -4.44
N ASP A 48 9.23 -3.51 -3.99
CA ASP A 48 8.32 -4.27 -3.13
C ASP A 48 7.81 -5.53 -3.83
N SER A 49 7.57 -5.47 -5.15
CA SER A 49 7.12 -6.64 -5.92
C SER A 49 8.16 -7.77 -5.96
N ILE A 50 9.45 -7.45 -5.83
CA ILE A 50 10.56 -8.42 -5.68
C ILE A 50 11.10 -8.48 -4.25
N SER A 51 10.45 -7.75 -3.33
CA SER A 51 10.70 -7.66 -1.90
C SER A 51 12.12 -7.24 -1.48
N ILE A 52 12.83 -6.50 -2.34
CA ILE A 52 14.20 -6.06 -2.07
C ILE A 52 14.22 -4.83 -1.15
N ASN A 53 15.17 -4.80 -0.21
CA ASN A 53 15.38 -3.71 0.75
C ASN A 53 15.76 -2.39 0.05
N THR A 54 15.19 -1.28 0.52
CA THR A 54 15.27 0.05 -0.10
C THR A 54 16.68 0.58 -0.36
N LYS A 55 17.67 0.14 0.42
CA LYS A 55 19.08 0.55 0.25
C LYS A 55 19.75 -0.01 -1.01
N LEU A 56 19.26 -1.14 -1.57
CA LEU A 56 19.80 -1.75 -2.80
C LEU A 56 19.03 -1.32 -4.06
N ASN A 57 17.96 -0.53 -3.92
CA ASN A 57 17.03 -0.17 -5.00
C ASN A 57 17.72 0.49 -6.20
N ILE A 58 18.68 1.38 -5.95
CA ILE A 58 19.40 2.12 -7.00
C ILE A 58 20.28 1.16 -7.82
N PHE A 59 20.92 0.18 -7.17
CA PHE A 59 21.79 -0.77 -7.84
C PHE A 59 21.01 -1.72 -8.76
N ILE A 60 19.83 -2.18 -8.32
CA ILE A 60 18.98 -3.07 -9.12
C ILE A 60 18.32 -2.31 -10.26
N LEU A 61 17.88 -1.07 -10.02
CA LEU A 61 17.42 -0.19 -11.09
C LEU A 61 18.52 0.04 -12.13
N LEU A 62 19.76 0.29 -11.70
CA LEU A 62 20.93 0.38 -12.59
C LEU A 62 21.17 -0.91 -13.37
N MET A 63 21.05 -2.08 -12.75
CA MET A 63 21.17 -3.38 -13.44
C MET A 63 20.06 -3.56 -14.49
N ILE A 64 18.83 -3.14 -14.20
CA ILE A 64 17.72 -3.16 -15.17
C ILE A 64 18.01 -2.21 -16.35
N ILE A 65 18.52 -1.00 -16.08
CA ILE A 65 18.91 -0.02 -17.11
C ILE A 65 20.08 -0.53 -17.96
N LEU A 66 21.08 -1.16 -17.35
CA LEU A 66 22.23 -1.74 -18.07
C LEU A 66 21.80 -2.95 -18.90
N GLY A 67 20.93 -3.81 -18.34
CA GLY A 67 20.27 -4.89 -19.07
C GLY A 67 19.48 -4.36 -20.26
N PHE A 68 18.80 -3.23 -20.10
CA PHE A 68 18.11 -2.51 -21.17
C PHE A 68 19.06 -2.07 -22.29
N ILE A 69 20.15 -1.37 -21.98
CA ILE A 69 21.13 -0.92 -22.99
C ILE A 69 21.69 -2.10 -23.78
N TYR A 70 22.00 -3.20 -23.09
CA TYR A 70 22.48 -4.43 -23.72
C TYR A 70 21.42 -5.06 -24.64
N LEU A 71 20.16 -5.09 -24.21
CA LEU A 71 19.09 -5.76 -24.95
C LEU A 71 18.55 -4.96 -26.14
N VAL A 72 18.52 -3.62 -26.05
CA VAL A 72 18.19 -2.74 -27.18
C VAL A 72 19.20 -2.93 -28.31
N ARG A 73 20.49 -3.10 -27.98
CA ARG A 73 21.52 -3.43 -28.97
C ARG A 73 21.27 -4.76 -29.69
N ASN A 74 20.57 -5.70 -29.04
CA ASN A 74 20.25 -7.02 -29.59
C ASN A 74 18.85 -7.14 -30.23
N LYS A 75 18.17 -6.02 -30.52
CA LYS A 75 16.95 -5.90 -31.35
C LYS A 75 15.79 -6.87 -31.00
N LYS A 76 15.52 -7.14 -29.72
CA LYS A 76 14.34 -7.92 -29.31
C LYS A 76 13.11 -7.02 -29.14
N ASN A 77 12.29 -6.88 -30.19
CA ASN A 77 11.12 -5.99 -30.25
C ASN A 77 10.16 -6.14 -29.05
N ILE A 78 9.96 -7.37 -28.54
CA ILE A 78 9.03 -7.62 -27.41
C ILE A 78 9.50 -7.01 -26.09
N LEU A 79 10.82 -6.91 -25.87
CA LEU A 79 11.38 -6.30 -24.66
C LEU A 79 11.26 -4.79 -24.71
N ILE A 80 11.52 -4.20 -25.88
CA ILE A 80 11.32 -2.76 -26.11
C ILE A 80 9.86 -2.39 -25.84
N PHE A 81 8.91 -3.17 -26.37
CA PHE A 81 7.48 -2.98 -26.11
C PHE A 81 7.13 -3.08 -24.63
N SER A 82 7.62 -4.12 -23.94
CA SER A 82 7.37 -4.31 -22.50
C SER A 82 7.92 -3.14 -21.67
N LEU A 83 9.08 -2.60 -22.03
CA LEU A 83 9.67 -1.45 -21.36
C LEU A 83 8.91 -0.15 -21.59
N ILE A 84 8.42 0.07 -22.82
CA ILE A 84 7.56 1.21 -23.11
C ILE A 84 6.31 1.14 -22.22
N LEU A 85 5.68 -0.03 -22.12
CA LEU A 85 4.54 -0.24 -21.22
C LEU A 85 4.89 -0.02 -19.75
N LEU A 86 6.10 -0.38 -19.33
CA LEU A 86 6.59 -0.15 -17.97
C LEU A 86 6.73 1.36 -17.66
N LEU A 87 7.23 2.15 -18.61
CA LEU A 87 7.49 3.58 -18.44
C LEU A 87 6.27 4.47 -18.63
N ILE A 88 5.26 4.03 -19.39
CA ILE A 88 4.06 4.82 -19.68
C ILE A 88 3.38 5.34 -18.39
N PRO A 89 3.09 4.51 -17.38
CA PRO A 89 2.44 4.98 -16.14
C PRO A 89 3.29 5.99 -15.37
N LEU A 90 4.61 5.82 -15.34
CA LEU A 90 5.53 6.77 -14.69
C LEU A 90 5.47 8.14 -15.37
N ILE A 91 5.61 8.17 -16.69
CA ILE A 91 5.59 9.41 -17.47
C ILE A 91 4.21 10.07 -17.39
N ALA A 92 3.12 9.29 -17.48
CA ALA A 92 1.77 9.82 -17.37
C ALA A 92 1.52 10.49 -16.00
N LEU A 93 2.02 9.88 -14.91
CA LEU A 93 1.81 10.39 -13.56
C LEU A 93 2.73 11.57 -13.19
N TRP A 94 3.83 11.81 -13.91
CA TRP A 94 4.60 13.05 -13.76
C TRP A 94 3.77 14.32 -14.05
N PHE A 95 2.78 14.20 -14.93
CA PHE A 95 1.87 15.30 -15.27
C PHE A 95 0.57 15.29 -14.46
N TYR A 96 0.34 14.28 -13.62
CA TYR A 96 -0.91 14.16 -12.86
C TYR A 96 -0.89 15.08 -11.65
N SER A 97 -1.75 16.09 -11.59
CA SER A 97 -1.85 17.07 -10.50
C SER A 97 -2.16 16.52 -9.10
N GLY A 98 -2.92 15.42 -8.99
CA GLY A 98 -3.39 14.90 -7.71
C GLY A 98 -2.35 14.18 -6.87
N HIS A 99 -2.79 13.68 -5.70
CA HIS A 99 -1.98 12.79 -4.87
C HIS A 99 -1.74 11.46 -5.61
N ILE A 100 -0.48 11.06 -5.72
CA ILE A 100 -0.07 9.82 -6.38
C ILE A 100 0.04 8.74 -5.32
N SER A 101 -0.79 7.72 -5.45
CA SER A 101 -0.77 6.56 -4.57
C SER A 101 -0.13 5.37 -5.28
N GLU A 102 0.52 4.50 -4.50
CA GLU A 102 1.23 3.29 -4.97
C GLU A 102 0.37 2.40 -5.88
N TYR A 103 -0.93 2.28 -5.59
CA TYR A 103 -1.82 1.39 -6.33
C TYR A 103 -1.98 1.78 -7.81
N TYR A 104 -1.68 3.02 -8.20
CA TYR A 104 -1.65 3.42 -9.61
C TYR A 104 -0.55 2.69 -10.40
N PHE A 105 0.46 2.15 -9.72
CA PHE A 105 1.56 1.37 -10.30
C PHE A 105 1.36 -0.14 -10.16
N LEU A 106 0.22 -0.65 -9.68
CA LEU A 106 -0.01 -2.11 -9.70
C LEU A 106 -0.01 -2.72 -11.11
N PRO A 107 -0.55 -2.06 -12.16
CA PRO A 107 -0.55 -2.63 -13.51
C PRO A 107 0.83 -2.86 -14.13
N ILE A 108 1.90 -2.22 -13.64
CA ILE A 108 3.27 -2.45 -14.15
C ILE A 108 3.92 -3.70 -13.56
N VAL A 109 3.40 -4.24 -12.44
CA VAL A 109 4.00 -5.40 -11.76
C VAL A 109 4.08 -6.64 -12.68
N PRO A 110 3.03 -7.05 -13.42
CA PRO A 110 3.15 -8.18 -14.35
C PRO A 110 4.19 -7.95 -15.44
N ILE A 111 4.27 -6.73 -15.99
CA ILE A 111 5.26 -6.36 -17.02
C ILE A 111 6.68 -6.45 -16.45
N PHE A 112 6.86 -5.95 -15.22
CA PHE A 112 8.12 -6.04 -14.50
C PHE A 112 8.55 -7.49 -14.31
N LEU A 113 7.63 -8.38 -13.88
CA LEU A 113 7.89 -9.81 -13.73
C LEU A 113 8.29 -10.48 -15.05
N ILE A 114 7.68 -10.11 -16.17
CA ILE A 114 8.08 -10.62 -17.50
C ILE A 114 9.52 -10.21 -17.82
N ILE A 115 9.87 -8.94 -17.61
CA ILE A 115 11.22 -8.42 -17.89
C ILE A 115 12.26 -9.11 -17.00
N THR A 116 12.01 -9.19 -15.68
CA THR A 116 12.94 -9.81 -14.73
C THR A 116 13.08 -11.31 -14.96
N SER A 117 12.00 -12.01 -15.31
CA SER A 117 12.03 -13.44 -15.67
C SER A 117 12.86 -13.67 -16.93
N PHE A 118 12.69 -12.83 -17.95
CA PHE A 118 13.47 -12.92 -19.18
C PHE A 118 14.96 -12.68 -18.94
N LEU A 119 15.30 -11.66 -18.14
CA LEU A 119 16.68 -11.39 -17.72
C LEU A 119 17.27 -12.56 -16.93
N GLY A 120 16.50 -13.09 -15.96
CA GLY A 120 16.88 -14.25 -15.18
C GLY A 120 17.19 -15.47 -16.04
N PHE A 121 16.33 -15.76 -17.03
CA PHE A 121 16.55 -16.84 -18.00
C PHE A 121 17.84 -16.66 -18.80
N TYR A 122 18.13 -15.45 -19.26
CA TYR A 122 19.37 -15.18 -19.99
C TYR A 122 20.62 -15.37 -19.12
N ILE A 123 20.58 -14.90 -17.87
CA ILE A 123 21.65 -15.09 -16.89
C ILE A 123 21.84 -16.59 -16.62
N PHE A 124 20.75 -17.33 -16.43
CA PHE A 124 20.77 -18.78 -16.20
C PHE A 124 21.43 -19.54 -17.36
N GLN A 125 21.10 -19.23 -18.61
CA GLN A 125 21.73 -19.86 -19.78
C GLN A 125 23.24 -19.61 -19.86
N LYS A 126 23.71 -18.44 -19.39
CA LYS A 126 25.13 -18.08 -19.42
C LYS A 126 25.89 -18.64 -18.22
N ASN A 127 25.29 -18.62 -17.03
CA ASN A 127 25.89 -19.08 -15.79
C ASN A 127 24.80 -19.47 -14.77
N ALA A 128 24.40 -20.73 -14.79
CA ALA A 128 23.36 -21.27 -13.92
C ALA A 128 23.72 -21.15 -12.43
N ALA A 129 25.00 -21.35 -12.07
CA ALA A 129 25.45 -21.25 -10.68
C ALA A 129 25.28 -19.83 -10.13
N PHE A 130 25.65 -18.81 -10.91
CA PHE A 130 25.44 -17.42 -10.53
C PHE A 130 23.95 -17.07 -10.42
N PHE A 131 23.11 -17.56 -11.34
CA PHE A 131 21.66 -17.37 -11.26
C PHE A 131 21.07 -17.98 -9.98
N LEU A 132 21.45 -19.22 -9.64
CA LEU A 132 20.99 -19.89 -8.42
C LEU A 132 21.44 -19.14 -7.16
N LEU A 133 22.67 -18.63 -7.13
CA LEU A 133 23.16 -17.78 -6.04
C LEU A 133 22.31 -16.50 -5.91
N LEU A 134 21.97 -15.85 -7.03
CA LEU A 134 21.14 -14.64 -7.03
C LEU A 134 19.73 -14.93 -6.49
N VAL A 135 19.11 -16.03 -6.93
CA VAL A 135 17.81 -16.48 -6.42
C VAL A 135 17.87 -16.78 -4.93
N LEU A 136 18.92 -17.47 -4.46
CA LEU A 136 19.13 -17.76 -3.05
C LEU A 136 19.25 -16.47 -2.23
N VAL A 137 20.07 -15.52 -2.66
CA VAL A 137 20.29 -14.24 -1.98
C VAL A 137 18.99 -13.45 -1.89
N ILE A 138 18.26 -13.28 -3.00
CA ILE A 138 16.95 -12.61 -3.02
C ILE A 138 15.96 -13.34 -2.11
N GLY A 139 15.92 -14.68 -2.18
CA GLY A 139 15.06 -15.51 -1.35
C GLY A 139 15.32 -15.34 0.14
N LEU A 140 16.59 -15.30 0.57
CA LEU A 140 16.98 -15.09 1.97
C LEU A 140 16.58 -13.69 2.46
N PHE A 141 16.81 -12.64 1.65
CA PHE A 141 16.34 -11.29 1.99
C PHE A 141 14.82 -11.25 2.13
N ASN A 142 14.09 -11.88 1.20
CA ASN A 142 12.63 -11.92 1.22
C ASN A 142 12.07 -12.73 2.38
N PHE A 143 12.75 -13.80 2.80
CA PHE A 143 12.34 -14.60 3.96
C PHE A 143 12.31 -13.77 5.24
N THR A 144 13.29 -12.87 5.43
CA THR A 144 13.30 -11.95 6.59
C THR A 144 12.15 -10.94 6.54
N LYS A 145 11.81 -10.43 5.34
CA LYS A 145 10.70 -9.49 5.15
C LYS A 145 9.35 -10.17 5.36
N LEU A 146 9.17 -11.38 4.84
CA LEU A 146 7.97 -12.20 5.03
C LEU A 146 7.72 -12.47 6.51
N LYS A 147 8.75 -12.90 7.25
CA LYS A 147 8.63 -13.10 8.70
C LYS A 147 8.09 -11.85 9.40
N ASN A 148 8.55 -10.66 9.02
CA ASN A 148 8.09 -9.41 9.62
C ASN A 148 6.70 -8.97 9.10
N SER A 149 6.36 -9.23 7.84
CA SER A 149 5.06 -8.88 7.24
C SER A 149 3.92 -9.72 7.82
N PHE A 150 4.14 -11.02 8.07
CA PHE A 150 3.15 -11.87 8.74
C PHE A 150 2.84 -11.42 10.17
N ILE A 151 3.80 -10.76 10.83
CA ILE A 151 3.62 -10.21 12.18
C ILE A 151 2.85 -8.87 12.15
N ASN A 152 2.92 -8.12 11.04
CA ASN A 152 2.41 -6.74 10.94
C ASN A 152 1.02 -6.59 10.30
N HIS A 153 0.41 -7.67 9.82
CA HIS A 153 -0.97 -7.62 9.32
C HIS A 153 -1.94 -7.97 10.45
N LEU A 154 -2.69 -6.97 10.91
CA LEU A 154 -3.77 -7.19 11.88
C LEU A 154 -4.88 -8.04 11.22
N PRO A 155 -5.11 -9.30 11.66
CA PRO A 155 -6.12 -10.16 11.06
C PRO A 155 -7.52 -9.57 11.18
N LEU A 156 -8.42 -9.96 10.28
CA LEU A 156 -9.84 -9.56 10.36
C LEU A 156 -10.47 -9.98 11.69
N SER A 157 -10.09 -11.15 12.22
CA SER A 157 -10.58 -11.66 13.50
C SER A 157 -10.29 -10.70 14.66
N TYR A 158 -9.12 -10.07 14.70
CA TYR A 158 -8.79 -9.11 15.75
C TYR A 158 -9.66 -7.86 15.63
N LYS A 159 -9.92 -7.39 14.40
CA LYS A 159 -10.82 -6.25 14.17
C LYS A 159 -12.24 -6.54 14.63
N GLU A 160 -12.73 -7.75 14.35
CA GLU A 160 -14.05 -8.20 14.79
C GLU A 160 -14.12 -8.34 16.31
N GLU A 161 -13.09 -8.91 16.94
CA GLU A 161 -12.99 -9.06 18.39
C GLU A 161 -13.07 -7.71 19.10
N VAL A 162 -12.26 -6.74 18.68
CA VAL A 162 -12.25 -5.37 19.23
C VAL A 162 -13.61 -4.72 19.11
N ILE A 163 -14.24 -4.84 17.94
CA ILE A 163 -15.56 -4.25 17.71
C ILE A 163 -16.61 -4.92 18.59
N ASN A 164 -16.55 -6.24 18.75
CA ASN A 164 -17.45 -6.96 19.64
C ASN A 164 -17.25 -6.51 21.10
N MET A 165 -16.00 -6.26 21.54
CA MET A 165 -15.70 -5.73 22.86
C MET A 165 -16.24 -4.32 23.06
N ILE A 166 -16.05 -3.41 22.08
CA ILE A 166 -16.62 -2.05 22.11
C ILE A 166 -18.15 -2.11 22.18
N ILE A 167 -18.79 -2.95 21.36
CA ILE A 167 -20.25 -3.06 21.33
C ILE A 167 -20.76 -3.59 22.67
N ALA A 168 -20.12 -4.63 23.22
CA ALA A 168 -20.48 -5.21 24.51
C ALA A 168 -20.29 -4.20 25.67
N ASP A 169 -19.14 -3.52 25.73
CA ASP A 169 -18.85 -2.54 26.79
C ASP A 169 -19.76 -1.29 26.68
N SER A 170 -20.15 -0.90 25.47
CA SER A 170 -21.06 0.24 25.27
C SER A 170 -22.45 0.03 25.86
N ASN A 171 -22.86 -1.22 26.15
CA ASN A 171 -24.17 -1.56 26.71
C ASN A 171 -25.33 -0.85 26.00
N ASN A 172 -25.33 -0.90 24.67
CA ASN A 172 -26.26 -0.21 23.78
C ASN A 172 -26.19 1.32 23.73
N ASN A 173 -25.42 2.00 24.60
CA ASN A 173 -25.23 3.44 24.53
C ASN A 173 -24.50 3.86 23.25
N ASP A 174 -24.64 5.14 22.89
CA ASP A 174 -23.84 5.74 21.83
C ASP A 174 -22.38 5.79 22.26
N PHE A 175 -21.45 5.70 21.31
CA PHE A 175 -20.01 5.72 21.56
C PHE A 175 -19.25 6.34 20.40
N ASN A 176 -18.07 6.90 20.69
CA ASN A 176 -17.14 7.44 19.71
C ASN A 176 -15.93 6.52 19.57
N VAL A 177 -15.35 6.44 18.37
CA VAL A 177 -14.14 5.66 18.09
C VAL A 177 -13.12 6.51 17.38
N TYR A 178 -11.94 6.65 17.98
CA TYR A 178 -10.78 7.32 17.39
C TYR A 178 -9.72 6.31 16.95
N TYR A 179 -9.14 6.49 15.78
CA TYR A 179 -8.14 5.58 15.21
C TYR A 179 -6.75 6.23 15.24
N GLN A 180 -5.91 5.81 16.19
CA GLN A 180 -4.50 6.16 16.27
C GLN A 180 -3.65 5.03 15.66
N MET A 181 -3.77 4.85 14.34
CA MET A 181 -3.18 3.71 13.63
C MET A 181 -2.54 4.16 12.32
N PRO A 182 -1.51 3.45 11.82
CA PRO A 182 -0.97 3.66 10.48
C PRO A 182 -2.04 3.51 9.39
N SER A 183 -1.89 4.29 8.32
CA SER A 183 -2.78 4.22 7.15
C SER A 183 -2.87 2.80 6.62
N GLY A 184 -4.09 2.30 6.43
CA GLY A 184 -4.35 0.94 5.94
C GLY A 184 -4.74 -0.04 7.04
N ILE A 185 -4.24 0.12 8.27
CA ILE A 185 -4.62 -0.74 9.40
C ILE A 185 -6.00 -0.33 9.92
N ASP A 186 -6.28 0.98 9.94
CA ASP A 186 -7.57 1.61 10.27
C ASP A 186 -8.72 1.24 9.30
N LYS A 187 -8.39 0.71 8.12
CA LYS A 187 -9.40 0.31 7.14
C LYS A 187 -10.18 -0.92 7.62
N GLY A 188 -11.47 -0.96 7.29
CA GLY A 188 -12.35 -2.10 7.57
C GLY A 188 -13.17 -1.98 8.86
N TYR A 189 -12.70 -1.28 9.91
CA TYR A 189 -13.46 -1.13 11.16
C TYR A 189 -14.83 -0.49 10.94
N ARG A 190 -14.89 0.61 10.17
CA ARG A 190 -16.15 1.28 9.82
C ARG A 190 -17.14 0.37 9.09
N TYR A 191 -16.62 -0.53 8.25
CA TYR A 191 -17.46 -1.50 7.56
C TYR A 191 -18.04 -2.53 8.53
N ILE A 192 -17.21 -3.08 9.44
CA ILE A 192 -17.65 -4.06 10.43
C ILE A 192 -18.68 -3.43 11.38
N PHE A 193 -18.45 -2.21 11.88
CA PHE A 193 -19.44 -1.46 12.66
C PHE A 193 -20.78 -1.29 11.93
N LYS A 194 -20.72 -0.92 10.64
CA LYS A 194 -21.93 -0.80 9.80
C LYS A 194 -22.64 -2.15 9.62
N TRP A 195 -21.89 -3.22 9.39
CA TRP A 195 -22.41 -4.58 9.26
C TRP A 195 -23.09 -5.06 10.55
N LYS A 196 -22.51 -4.74 11.71
CA LYS A 196 -23.07 -4.99 13.05
C LYS A 196 -24.18 -4.00 13.46
N LYS A 197 -24.55 -3.04 12.60
CA LYS A 197 -25.55 -1.99 12.85
C LYS A 197 -25.27 -1.14 14.11
N ARG A 198 -24.00 -0.95 14.47
CA ARG A 198 -23.54 -0.15 15.62
C ARG A 198 -22.52 0.86 15.13
N ILE A 199 -22.98 2.02 14.67
CA ILE A 199 -22.13 3.04 14.05
C ILE A 199 -21.65 4.01 15.13
N PRO A 200 -20.33 4.29 15.24
CA PRO A 200 -19.81 5.32 16.14
C PRO A 200 -20.44 6.69 15.88
N LYS A 201 -20.70 7.45 16.94
CA LYS A 201 -21.21 8.82 16.90
C LYS A 201 -20.27 9.76 17.64
N ASP A 202 -19.90 10.85 16.96
CA ASP A 202 -19.10 11.90 17.54
C ASP A 202 -19.84 12.56 18.73
N GLY A 203 -19.09 12.95 19.76
CA GLY A 203 -19.64 13.63 20.94
C GLY A 203 -20.27 12.73 22.00
N SER A 204 -20.17 11.40 21.89
CA SER A 204 -20.58 10.50 22.98
C SER A 204 -19.64 10.58 24.19
N ASN A 205 -20.19 10.33 25.39
CA ASN A 205 -19.44 10.20 26.64
C ASN A 205 -18.58 8.91 26.69
N LEU A 206 -18.82 7.94 25.81
CA LEU A 206 -17.99 6.73 25.71
C LEU A 206 -17.00 6.90 24.55
N LEU A 207 -15.72 7.11 24.85
CA LEU A 207 -14.66 7.24 23.87
C LEU A 207 -13.79 5.98 23.85
N TYR A 208 -13.66 5.38 22.66
CA TYR A 208 -12.72 4.27 22.42
C TYR A 208 -11.61 4.75 21.50
N ILE A 209 -10.36 4.55 21.90
CA ILE A 209 -9.18 4.85 21.09
C ILE A 209 -8.55 3.51 20.69
N LEU A 210 -8.42 3.30 19.38
CA LEU A 210 -7.73 2.15 18.81
C LEU A 210 -6.32 2.57 18.44
N GLU A 211 -5.33 2.02 19.14
CA GLU A 211 -3.92 2.32 18.89
C GLU A 211 -3.18 1.07 18.39
N TYR A 212 -2.43 1.22 17.30
CA TYR A 212 -1.55 0.16 16.81
C TYR A 212 -0.11 0.46 17.21
N ASN A 213 0.45 -0.33 18.11
CA ASN A 213 1.84 -0.18 18.52
C ASN A 213 2.46 -1.52 18.92
N SER A 214 3.78 -1.62 18.81
CA SER A 214 4.49 -2.75 19.40
C SER A 214 4.49 -2.63 20.93
N PRO A 215 4.50 -3.74 21.69
CA PRO A 215 4.35 -3.68 23.15
C PRO A 215 5.40 -2.84 23.89
N ASP A 216 6.60 -2.73 23.31
CA ASP A 216 7.70 -1.90 23.78
C ASP A 216 7.53 -0.40 23.52
N LYS A 217 6.62 -0.01 22.61
CA LYS A 217 6.36 1.38 22.23
C LYS A 217 5.05 1.95 22.77
N PHE A 218 4.22 1.10 23.40
CA PHE A 218 2.97 1.54 23.97
C PHE A 218 3.21 2.23 25.32
N GLU A 219 2.85 3.51 25.41
CA GLU A 219 3.05 4.33 26.61
C GLU A 219 1.70 4.68 27.27
N PRO A 220 1.16 3.82 28.16
CA PRO A 220 -0.17 4.04 28.76
C PRO A 220 -0.24 5.32 29.60
N VAL A 221 0.90 5.77 30.14
CA VAL A 221 1.02 6.99 30.95
C VAL A 221 0.52 8.23 30.20
N ASN A 222 0.66 8.28 28.88
CA ASN A 222 0.20 9.41 28.08
C ASN A 222 -1.33 9.57 28.16
N TYR A 223 -2.09 8.46 28.16
CA TYR A 223 -3.55 8.50 28.30
C TYR A 223 -4.00 8.98 29.68
N TYR A 224 -3.34 8.54 30.75
CA TYR A 224 -3.65 9.02 32.11
C TYR A 224 -3.35 10.51 32.30
N LYS A 225 -2.33 11.04 31.61
CA LYS A 225 -2.04 12.49 31.60
C LYS A 225 -3.06 13.28 30.79
N THR A 226 -3.53 12.74 29.66
CA THR A 226 -4.50 13.41 28.79
C THR A 226 -5.92 13.38 29.37
N PHE A 227 -6.35 12.29 30.00
CA PHE A 227 -7.69 12.11 30.54
C PHE A 227 -7.69 12.08 32.07
N ILE A 228 -7.37 13.23 32.68
CA ILE A 228 -7.29 13.37 34.14
C ILE A 228 -8.65 13.05 34.78
N ALA A 229 -8.63 12.22 35.83
CA ALA A 229 -9.81 11.83 36.61
C ALA A 229 -10.90 11.06 35.84
N LYS A 230 -10.58 10.44 34.70
CA LYS A 230 -11.49 9.54 33.98
C LYS A 230 -11.20 8.07 34.29
N ASP A 231 -12.24 7.24 34.20
CA ASP A 231 -12.11 5.78 34.23
C ASP A 231 -11.54 5.32 32.88
N ILE A 232 -10.26 4.91 32.90
CA ILE A 232 -9.53 4.43 31.71
C ILE A 232 -9.34 2.92 31.84
N LYS A 233 -9.83 2.17 30.85
CA LYS A 233 -9.57 0.74 30.71
C LYS A 233 -8.75 0.48 29.45
N ILE A 234 -7.66 -0.27 29.60
CA ILE A 234 -6.76 -0.61 28.50
C ILE A 234 -6.77 -2.13 28.33
N GLN A 235 -7.03 -2.59 27.11
CA GLN A 235 -6.99 -4.01 26.74
C GLN A 235 -6.14 -4.18 25.49
N SER A 236 -5.36 -5.26 25.41
CA SER A 236 -4.53 -5.56 24.24
C SER A 236 -5.04 -6.80 23.51
N ILE A 237 -5.04 -6.73 22.17
CA ILE A 237 -5.43 -7.81 21.26
C ILE A 237 -4.32 -7.91 20.21
N GLY A 238 -3.28 -8.67 20.56
CA GLY A 238 -2.02 -8.68 19.81
C GLY A 238 -1.35 -7.29 19.82
N PRO A 239 -1.00 -6.71 18.66
CA PRO A 239 -0.37 -5.39 18.56
C PRO A 239 -1.36 -4.21 18.62
N LEU A 240 -2.63 -4.49 18.90
CA LEU A 240 -3.67 -3.48 19.01
C LEU A 240 -4.03 -3.22 20.47
N TYR A 241 -4.10 -1.95 20.84
CA TYR A 241 -4.57 -1.48 22.13
C TYR A 241 -5.94 -0.83 21.98
N LEU A 242 -6.90 -1.30 22.77
CA LEU A 242 -8.21 -0.69 22.96
C LEU A 242 -8.18 0.11 24.26
N ILE A 243 -8.24 1.43 24.16
CA ILE A 243 -8.33 2.33 25.30
C ILE A 243 -9.76 2.85 25.40
N ALA A 244 -10.50 2.41 26.41
CA ALA A 244 -11.84 2.91 26.72
C ALA A 244 -11.75 4.02 27.77
N VAL A 245 -12.32 5.18 27.46
CA VAL A 245 -12.37 6.36 28.32
C VAL A 245 -13.83 6.75 28.51
N LYS A 246 -14.28 6.81 29.77
CA LYS A 246 -15.58 7.36 30.11
C LYS A 246 -15.44 8.85 30.41
N LEU A 247 -15.97 9.69 29.54
CA LEU A 247 -15.98 11.15 29.65
C LEU A 247 -17.10 11.65 30.57
#